data_AF-A0A1F9ALT8-F1
#
_entry.id   AF-A0A1F9ALT8-F1
#
_cell.length_a   1.000
_cell.length_b   1.000
_cell.length_c   1.000
_cell.angle_alpha   90.00
_cell.angle_beta   90.00
_cell.angle_gamma   90.00
#
_symmetry.space_group_name_H-M   'P 1'
#
loop_
_entity.id
_entity.type
_entity.pdbx_description
1 polymer ?
#
loop_
_entity_poly.entity_id
_entity_poly.type
_entity_poly.pdbx_seq_one_letter_code
_entity_poly.pdbx_strand_id
1 'polypeptide(L)'
;MKRRTFAAMILAGLLLWTGAAQAFVIFRANDGQMVKWDWAAEGGSLPYLINPTKDGDALGGDDPVTVFQDSFSVWLPPEVPTTEASVTCSGTTGIDTYGLPGDDSNVLLFVKDDPDLASGVLAVTLTMYETTTGRIMETDIAFNDDYDWRTDGTADGKTTYELGVVAIHEIGHFLGLDHSFEANVGGSFDPAIACTMWPYYFGTEERSLEDDDIAGITAVFPDPAARAAAFGAITGRVTTWDGQPLFGIHVAAITAAGKIPAVGALSAITGFYQIDNLPPGSYYLYIDSPVIEGKFYPAFVAPYWSNYQGGADRISFIQLYRHVVAPSAASLKDGDPVFDRAQVVSVSAGATVADINFVVGSPPEMLAYDFDGSSRNCGELAGPADTGMAGLFPALLPAGLGLWLRLRRRRDAKADRG
;
A
#
# COMPACT_ATOMS: atom_id res chain seq x y z
N MET A 1 15.01 -35.45 7.85
CA MET A 1 14.97 -34.03 8.25
C MET A 1 14.83 -33.19 6.99
N LYS A 2 13.67 -32.59 6.74
CA LYS A 2 13.52 -31.59 5.67
C LYS A 2 14.21 -30.31 6.14
N ARG A 3 15.15 -29.76 5.36
CA ARG A 3 15.75 -28.45 5.63
C ARG A 3 14.65 -27.40 5.45
N ARG A 4 14.30 -26.68 6.52
CA ARG A 4 13.45 -25.48 6.48
C ARG A 4 14.35 -24.30 6.13
N THR A 5 14.02 -23.55 5.09
CA THR A 5 14.69 -22.30 4.70
C THR A 5 13.90 -21.13 5.26
N PHE A 6 14.54 -20.29 6.07
CA PHE A 6 13.96 -19.07 6.65
C PHE A 6 14.52 -17.85 5.91
N ALA A 7 13.72 -16.79 5.79
CA ALA A 7 14.18 -15.49 5.30
C ALA A 7 13.78 -14.41 6.29
N ALA A 8 14.73 -13.57 6.69
CA ALA A 8 14.44 -12.21 7.12
C ALA A 8 14.44 -11.37 5.84
N MET A 9 13.41 -10.55 5.60
CA MET A 9 13.43 -9.69 4.42
C MET A 9 14.41 -8.53 4.61
N ILE A 10 15.55 -8.64 3.93
CA ILE A 10 16.08 -7.58 3.06
C ILE A 10 16.14 -8.18 1.64
N LEU A 11 15.49 -7.51 0.70
CA LEU A 11 15.03 -8.00 -0.62
C LEU A 11 16.05 -8.73 -1.53
N ALA A 12 15.75 -9.97 -1.99
CA ALA A 12 16.16 -10.54 -3.30
C ALA A 12 15.55 -11.93 -3.65
N GLY A 13 14.87 -12.06 -4.82
CA GLY A 13 15.01 -13.22 -5.74
C GLY A 13 13.86 -14.24 -6.01
N LEU A 14 13.21 -14.07 -7.17
CA LEU A 14 12.77 -15.02 -8.24
C LEU A 14 11.95 -16.33 -8.01
N LEU A 15 10.66 -16.35 -8.45
CA LEU A 15 10.02 -17.34 -9.39
C LEU A 15 8.58 -16.90 -9.81
N LEU A 16 8.16 -17.21 -11.06
CA LEU A 16 6.95 -16.68 -11.74
C LEU A 16 5.67 -17.53 -11.57
N TRP A 17 4.68 -17.16 -10.73
CA TRP A 17 3.32 -17.77 -10.76
C TRP A 17 2.17 -16.81 -10.36
N THR A 18 0.94 -17.24 -10.65
CA THR A 18 -0.33 -16.50 -10.63
C THR A 18 -0.83 -16.15 -9.22
N GLY A 19 -0.52 -14.95 -8.73
CA GLY A 19 -1.20 -14.39 -7.56
C GLY A 19 -2.58 -13.86 -7.93
N ALA A 20 -3.58 -14.09 -7.06
CA ALA A 20 -4.80 -13.30 -7.07
C ALA A 20 -4.43 -11.86 -6.69
N ALA A 21 -4.92 -10.88 -7.43
CA ALA A 21 -4.90 -9.50 -6.95
C ALA A 21 -5.80 -9.41 -5.71
N GLN A 22 -5.34 -8.68 -4.71
CA GLN A 22 -6.08 -8.41 -3.48
C GLN A 22 -6.15 -6.89 -3.31
N ALA A 23 -7.16 -6.44 -2.58
CA ALA A 23 -7.24 -5.05 -2.12
C ALA A 23 -6.12 -4.75 -1.13
N PHE A 24 -5.86 -3.45 -0.92
CA PHE A 24 -4.82 -2.87 -0.06
C PHE A 24 -3.47 -3.52 -0.32
N VAL A 25 -2.46 -3.14 0.44
CA VAL A 25 -1.13 -3.70 0.25
C VAL A 25 -0.79 -4.59 1.43
N ILE A 26 -0.42 -5.83 1.12
CA ILE A 26 -0.12 -6.88 2.09
C ILE A 26 1.26 -7.42 1.75
N PHE A 27 2.04 -7.78 2.77
CA PHE A 27 3.30 -8.47 2.55
C PHE A 27 3.09 -9.73 1.70
N ARG A 28 4.04 -10.00 0.79
CA ARG A 28 4.01 -11.20 -0.07
C ARG A 28 5.30 -11.98 0.04
N ALA A 29 5.15 -13.31 0.07
CA ALA A 29 6.27 -14.23 -0.08
C ALA A 29 6.71 -14.28 -1.55
N ASN A 30 7.86 -14.89 -1.81
CA ASN A 30 8.46 -14.94 -3.15
C ASN A 30 7.57 -15.61 -4.21
N ASP A 31 6.58 -16.41 -3.80
CA ASP A 31 5.60 -17.06 -4.66
C ASP A 31 4.26 -16.32 -4.79
N GLY A 32 4.17 -15.11 -4.21
CA GLY A 32 2.97 -14.26 -4.21
C GLY A 32 1.95 -14.62 -3.14
N GLN A 33 2.20 -15.63 -2.29
CA GLN A 33 1.36 -15.92 -1.14
C GLN A 33 1.34 -14.73 -0.19
N MET A 34 0.16 -14.48 0.37
CA MET A 34 -0.04 -13.48 1.41
C MET A 34 0.80 -13.84 2.62
N VAL A 35 1.66 -12.93 3.05
CA VAL A 35 2.40 -13.07 4.30
C VAL A 35 1.48 -12.66 5.42
N LYS A 36 1.17 -13.61 6.30
CA LYS A 36 0.26 -13.40 7.43
C LYS A 36 0.52 -14.40 8.54
N TRP A 37 0.04 -14.07 9.73
CA TRP A 37 0.01 -14.99 10.85
C TRP A 37 -0.87 -16.21 10.55
N ASP A 38 -0.42 -17.38 11.01
CA ASP A 38 -1.27 -18.57 11.08
C ASP A 38 -2.02 -18.56 12.40
N TRP A 39 -3.20 -17.92 12.39
CA TRP A 39 -4.03 -17.72 13.57
C TRP A 39 -4.29 -18.97 14.41
N ALA A 40 -4.50 -20.11 13.72
CA ALA A 40 -4.76 -21.38 14.37
C ALA A 40 -3.50 -21.94 15.04
N ALA A 41 -2.32 -21.71 14.45
CA ALA A 41 -1.05 -22.10 15.04
C ALA A 41 -0.69 -21.25 16.28
N GLU A 42 -1.08 -19.98 16.30
CA GLU A 42 -0.83 -19.06 17.43
C GLU A 42 -1.84 -19.21 18.59
N GLY A 43 -2.75 -20.19 18.52
CA GLY A 43 -3.73 -20.42 19.59
C GLY A 43 -4.84 -19.36 19.67
N GLY A 44 -5.02 -18.55 18.62
CA GLY A 44 -6.10 -17.57 18.49
C GLY A 44 -5.83 -16.21 19.12
N SER A 45 -4.60 -15.91 19.54
CA SER A 45 -4.17 -14.57 19.95
C SER A 45 -2.67 -14.41 19.76
N LEU A 46 -2.22 -13.31 19.14
CA LEU A 46 -0.80 -13.08 18.88
C LEU A 46 -0.12 -12.56 20.15
N PRO A 47 0.86 -13.28 20.71
CA PRO A 47 1.59 -12.78 21.87
C PRO A 47 2.57 -11.68 21.46
N TYR A 48 2.77 -10.70 22.34
CA TYR A 48 3.86 -9.74 22.22
C TYR A 48 4.43 -9.37 23.60
N LEU A 49 5.66 -8.91 23.62
CA LEU A 49 6.37 -8.39 24.78
C LEU A 49 6.72 -6.91 24.56
N ILE A 50 6.89 -6.18 25.65
CA ILE A 50 7.31 -4.78 25.59
C ILE A 50 8.63 -4.61 26.35
N ASN A 51 9.65 -4.06 25.73
CA ASN A 51 10.77 -3.46 26.45
C ASN A 51 10.52 -1.96 26.56
N PRO A 52 10.08 -1.44 27.72
CA PRO A 52 9.80 -0.02 27.90
C PRO A 52 11.07 0.80 28.17
N THR A 53 12.25 0.18 28.18
CA THR A 53 13.50 0.85 28.48
C THR A 53 13.87 1.77 27.32
N LYS A 54 13.91 3.07 27.60
CA LYS A 54 14.50 4.09 26.72
C LYS A 54 15.76 4.68 27.34
N ASP A 55 16.65 5.20 26.52
CA ASP A 55 17.78 5.98 26.97
C ASP A 55 17.35 7.40 27.35
N GLY A 56 17.88 7.88 28.48
CA GLY A 56 18.03 9.31 28.82
C GLY A 56 16.78 10.16 29.08
N ASP A 57 15.75 10.11 28.24
CA ASP A 57 14.66 11.09 28.23
C ASP A 57 13.40 10.57 28.93
N ALA A 58 12.58 11.48 29.44
CA ALA A 58 11.24 11.16 29.92
C ALA A 58 10.26 11.30 28.75
N LEU A 59 9.34 10.35 28.59
CA LEU A 59 8.19 10.57 27.70
C LEU A 59 7.41 11.80 28.18
N GLY A 60 7.04 12.66 27.25
CA GLY A 60 6.04 13.69 27.53
C GLY A 60 4.64 13.05 27.52
N GLY A 61 4.18 12.55 28.67
CA GLY A 61 2.82 12.02 28.85
C GLY A 61 2.77 10.63 29.49
N ASP A 62 1.93 9.74 28.94
CA ASP A 62 1.71 8.36 29.40
C ASP A 62 2.93 7.45 29.20
N ASP A 63 3.00 6.39 30.01
CA ASP A 63 4.04 5.35 29.98
C ASP A 63 3.98 4.52 28.67
N PRO A 64 5.13 4.08 28.10
CA PRO A 64 5.15 3.37 26.81
C PRO A 64 4.32 2.08 26.81
N VAL A 65 4.22 1.38 27.96
CA VAL A 65 3.45 0.13 28.04
C VAL A 65 1.97 0.40 27.78
N THR A 66 1.42 1.45 28.37
CA THR A 66 0.02 1.85 28.15
C THR A 66 -0.19 2.29 26.70
N VAL A 67 0.72 3.12 26.17
CA VAL A 67 0.61 3.61 24.79
C VAL A 67 0.60 2.48 23.78
N PHE A 68 1.48 1.49 23.93
CA PHE A 68 1.51 0.34 23.02
C PHE A 68 0.26 -0.54 23.13
N GLN A 69 -0.25 -0.77 24.36
CA GLN A 69 -1.50 -1.51 24.56
C GLN A 69 -2.69 -0.79 23.93
N ASP A 70 -2.80 0.53 24.10
CA ASP A 70 -3.84 1.34 23.50
C ASP A 70 -3.71 1.36 21.97
N SER A 71 -2.48 1.42 21.44
CA SER A 71 -2.22 1.39 19.99
C SER A 71 -2.65 0.06 19.36
N PHE A 72 -2.45 -1.06 20.06
CA PHE A 72 -3.00 -2.35 19.62
C PHE A 72 -4.54 -2.33 19.58
N SER A 73 -5.19 -1.73 20.58
CA SER A 73 -6.66 -1.73 20.67
C SER A 73 -7.35 -1.06 19.47
N VAL A 74 -6.69 -0.08 18.83
CA VAL A 74 -7.21 0.61 17.63
C VAL A 74 -7.53 -0.35 16.49
N TRP A 75 -6.76 -1.44 16.35
CA TRP A 75 -6.91 -2.43 15.29
C TRP A 75 -7.88 -3.57 15.61
N LEU A 76 -8.37 -3.67 16.86
CA LEU A 76 -9.07 -4.85 17.37
C LEU A 76 -10.56 -4.57 17.54
N PRO A 77 -11.39 -5.60 17.77
CA PRO A 77 -12.77 -5.38 18.18
C PRO A 77 -12.85 -4.75 19.58
N PRO A 78 -13.80 -3.82 19.85
CA PRO A 78 -14.90 -3.39 18.98
C PRO A 78 -14.59 -2.27 17.97
N GLU A 79 -13.40 -1.67 18.01
CA GLU A 79 -12.99 -0.55 17.14
C GLU A 79 -13.08 -0.94 15.67
N VAL A 80 -12.62 -2.15 15.32
CA VAL A 80 -12.83 -2.77 14.01
C VAL A 80 -13.70 -4.03 14.18
N PRO A 81 -15.03 -3.94 14.07
CA PRO A 81 -15.93 -5.07 14.34
C PRO A 81 -15.93 -6.14 13.25
N THR A 82 -15.27 -5.89 12.13
CA THR A 82 -15.18 -6.80 10.98
C THR A 82 -13.95 -7.70 11.02
N THR A 83 -13.06 -7.49 11.98
CA THR A 83 -11.92 -8.36 12.22
C THR A 83 -12.15 -9.28 13.43
N GLU A 84 -11.53 -10.46 13.40
CA GLU A 84 -11.40 -11.35 14.55
C GLU A 84 -10.01 -11.31 15.19
N ALA A 85 -9.19 -10.32 14.81
CA ALA A 85 -7.87 -10.11 15.39
C ALA A 85 -7.93 -9.98 16.92
N SER A 86 -6.87 -10.46 17.57
CA SER A 86 -6.69 -10.60 19.00
C SER A 86 -5.20 -10.68 19.31
N VAL A 87 -4.75 -9.91 20.30
CA VAL A 87 -3.36 -9.91 20.74
C VAL A 87 -3.30 -10.08 22.24
N THR A 88 -2.19 -10.61 22.74
CA THR A 88 -1.96 -10.82 24.17
C THR A 88 -0.63 -10.18 24.57
N CYS A 89 -0.71 -9.14 25.41
CA CYS A 89 0.49 -8.62 26.07
C CYS A 89 1.01 -9.66 27.08
N SER A 90 2.20 -10.19 26.81
CA SER A 90 2.88 -11.17 27.66
C SER A 90 3.70 -10.52 28.78
N GLY A 91 3.59 -9.20 28.93
CA GLY A 91 4.28 -8.40 29.93
C GLY A 91 5.53 -7.69 29.40
N THR A 92 6.31 -7.15 30.34
CA THR A 92 7.55 -6.46 30.01
C THR A 92 8.72 -7.43 29.89
N THR A 93 9.68 -7.12 29.02
CA THR A 93 10.91 -7.88 28.82
C THR A 93 12.15 -6.99 28.92
N GLY A 94 13.32 -7.62 29.08
CA GLY A 94 14.63 -6.98 28.99
C GLY A 94 15.35 -7.25 27.66
N ILE A 95 14.65 -7.80 26.66
CA ILE A 95 15.18 -7.98 25.30
C ILE A 95 15.38 -6.60 24.68
N ASP A 96 16.62 -6.26 24.33
CA ASP A 96 17.09 -4.97 23.82
C ASP A 96 17.65 -5.06 22.38
N THR A 97 17.37 -6.18 21.71
CA THR A 97 17.75 -6.45 20.32
C THR A 97 16.52 -6.93 19.56
N TYR A 98 16.50 -6.72 18.25
CA TYR A 98 15.36 -7.05 17.38
C TYR A 98 15.84 -7.67 16.07
N GLY A 99 14.94 -8.33 15.35
CA GLY A 99 15.22 -8.99 14.08
C GLY A 99 16.15 -10.20 14.21
N LEU A 100 16.21 -10.81 15.40
CA LEU A 100 17.04 -11.97 15.66
C LEU A 100 16.34 -13.24 15.18
N PRO A 101 16.91 -13.99 14.22
CA PRO A 101 16.17 -15.11 13.63
C PRO A 101 15.80 -16.21 14.63
N GLY A 102 14.50 -16.34 14.92
CA GLY A 102 13.92 -17.49 15.62
C GLY A 102 14.15 -17.47 17.12
N ASP A 103 14.03 -16.29 17.75
CA ASP A 103 13.91 -16.19 19.20
C ASP A 103 12.46 -16.40 19.69
N ASP A 104 11.54 -16.57 18.73
CA ASP A 104 10.10 -16.82 18.92
C ASP A 104 9.42 -15.72 19.77
N SER A 105 9.98 -14.51 19.79
CA SER A 105 9.49 -13.38 20.58
C SER A 105 9.12 -12.22 19.67
N ASN A 106 7.89 -11.72 19.83
CA ASN A 106 7.49 -10.47 19.19
C ASN A 106 7.69 -9.32 20.17
N VAL A 107 8.65 -8.43 19.92
CA VAL A 107 9.04 -7.41 20.90
C VAL A 107 8.83 -6.01 20.34
N LEU A 108 8.19 -5.15 21.15
CA LEU A 108 8.18 -3.71 20.95
C LEU A 108 9.27 -3.09 21.83
N LEU A 109 10.22 -2.36 21.25
CA LEU A 109 11.40 -1.86 21.95
C LEU A 109 11.91 -0.53 21.38
N PHE A 110 12.63 0.22 22.21
CA PHE A 110 13.37 1.42 21.79
C PHE A 110 14.83 1.03 21.48
N VAL A 111 15.37 1.57 20.39
CA VAL A 111 16.73 1.29 19.96
C VAL A 111 17.45 2.58 19.62
N LYS A 112 18.67 2.72 20.12
CA LYS A 112 19.51 3.92 19.99
C LYS A 112 20.74 3.67 19.14
N ASP A 113 21.17 4.67 18.38
CA ASP A 113 22.38 4.65 17.55
C ASP A 113 22.41 3.46 16.55
N ASP A 114 21.24 3.01 16.10
CA ASP A 114 21.12 1.89 15.17
C ASP A 114 21.31 2.36 13.71
N PRO A 115 22.29 1.80 12.97
CA PRO A 115 22.51 2.17 11.57
C PRO A 115 21.33 1.86 10.63
N ASP A 116 20.48 0.88 10.97
CA ASP A 116 19.28 0.53 10.21
C ASP A 116 18.12 1.51 10.50
N LEU A 117 18.15 2.21 11.64
CA LEU A 117 17.26 3.33 12.00
C LEU A 117 17.92 4.69 11.69
N ALA A 118 18.38 4.85 10.45
CA ALA A 118 19.03 6.08 10.00
C ALA A 118 18.11 7.33 10.09
N SER A 119 18.71 8.51 9.94
CA SER A 119 17.99 9.79 9.96
C SER A 119 16.78 9.80 9.02
N GLY A 120 15.60 10.08 9.59
CA GLY A 120 14.31 10.10 8.90
C GLY A 120 13.46 8.84 9.13
N VAL A 121 13.98 7.82 9.80
CA VAL A 121 13.25 6.60 10.16
C VAL A 121 12.80 6.70 11.62
N LEU A 122 11.48 6.78 11.85
CA LEU A 122 10.92 6.91 13.21
C LEU A 122 10.82 5.55 13.91
N ALA A 123 10.45 4.51 13.17
CA ALA A 123 10.40 3.15 13.65
C ALA A 123 10.50 2.19 12.44
N VAL A 124 10.62 0.90 12.74
CA VAL A 124 10.57 -0.16 11.75
C VAL A 124 9.96 -1.42 12.36
N THR A 125 9.17 -2.12 11.57
CA THR A 125 8.68 -3.45 11.89
C THR A 125 9.41 -4.51 11.08
N LEU A 126 10.04 -5.47 11.76
CA LEU A 126 10.78 -6.57 11.14
C LEU A 126 9.96 -7.85 11.20
N THR A 127 9.38 -8.25 10.06
CA THR A 127 8.60 -9.48 9.94
C THR A 127 9.44 -10.64 9.42
N MET A 128 9.56 -11.70 10.23
CA MET A 128 10.10 -12.98 9.79
C MET A 128 8.98 -13.90 9.32
N TYR A 129 9.15 -14.54 8.16
CA TYR A 129 8.14 -15.43 7.62
C TYR A 129 8.73 -16.62 6.84
N GLU A 130 7.94 -17.70 6.75
CA GLU A 130 8.27 -18.84 5.90
C GLU A 130 7.95 -18.51 4.44
N THR A 131 8.98 -18.41 3.59
CA THR A 131 8.83 -17.97 2.19
C THR A 131 8.02 -18.91 1.29
N THR A 132 7.70 -20.12 1.76
CA THR A 132 6.91 -21.11 1.01
C THR A 132 5.43 -21.06 1.35
N THR A 133 5.08 -20.56 2.53
CA THR A 133 3.69 -20.52 3.02
C THR A 133 3.19 -19.10 3.30
N GLY A 134 4.10 -18.12 3.30
CA GLY A 134 3.81 -16.78 3.78
C GLY A 134 3.57 -16.72 5.30
N ARG A 135 3.72 -17.82 6.04
CA ARG A 135 3.42 -17.82 7.47
C ARG A 135 4.39 -16.91 8.22
N ILE A 136 3.88 -15.85 8.84
CA ILE A 136 4.65 -15.03 9.78
C ILE A 136 5.02 -15.91 10.98
N MET A 137 6.27 -15.82 11.38
CA MET A 137 6.85 -16.55 12.50
C MET A 137 7.13 -15.64 13.69
N GLU A 138 7.56 -14.42 13.42
CA GLU A 138 8.06 -13.47 14.40
C GLU A 138 7.92 -12.06 13.81
N THR A 139 7.62 -11.07 14.64
CA THR A 139 7.62 -9.67 14.26
C THR A 139 8.02 -8.78 15.42
N ASP A 140 9.13 -8.07 15.25
CA ASP A 140 9.60 -7.05 16.18
C ASP A 140 9.31 -5.65 15.67
N ILE A 141 9.10 -4.72 16.59
CA ILE A 141 8.93 -3.29 16.31
C ILE A 141 10.01 -2.52 17.07
N ALA A 142 10.93 -1.90 16.32
CA ALA A 142 11.98 -1.07 16.87
C ALA A 142 11.65 0.41 16.64
N PHE A 143 11.48 1.14 17.74
CA PHE A 143 11.30 2.60 17.75
C PHE A 143 12.65 3.29 17.87
N ASN A 144 12.89 4.30 17.05
CA ASN A 144 14.15 5.03 17.04
C ASN A 144 14.25 5.97 18.25
N ASP A 145 15.16 5.65 19.17
CA ASP A 145 15.42 6.40 20.41
C ASP A 145 16.50 7.48 20.24
N ASP A 146 16.81 7.85 18.99
CA ASP A 146 17.48 9.11 18.64
C ASP A 146 16.48 10.28 18.48
N TYR A 147 15.18 10.00 18.51
CA TYR A 147 14.10 10.99 18.47
C TYR A 147 13.40 11.16 19.83
N ASP A 148 12.91 12.37 20.07
CA ASP A 148 12.11 12.66 21.26
C ASP A 148 10.65 12.21 21.07
N TRP A 149 10.17 11.37 21.96
CA TRP A 149 8.82 10.82 21.90
C TRP A 149 7.84 11.56 22.83
N ARG A 150 6.64 11.84 22.32
CA ARG A 150 5.50 12.43 23.02
C ARG A 150 4.30 11.50 22.96
N THR A 151 3.42 11.62 23.96
CA THR A 151 2.18 10.83 24.05
C THR A 151 0.98 11.71 24.41
N ASP A 152 1.20 13.00 24.63
CA ASP A 152 0.22 13.98 25.07
C ASP A 152 -0.40 14.80 23.92
N GLY A 153 -0.11 14.46 22.65
CA GLY A 153 -0.60 15.19 21.49
C GLY A 153 0.11 16.52 21.23
N THR A 154 1.29 16.73 21.82
CA THR A 154 2.05 17.98 21.71
C THR A 154 3.27 17.91 20.79
N ALA A 155 3.50 16.78 20.10
CA ALA A 155 4.58 16.65 19.15
C ALA A 155 4.52 17.70 18.03
N ASP A 156 5.69 18.19 17.61
CA ASP A 156 5.84 19.19 16.53
C ASP A 156 6.06 18.58 15.14
N GLY A 157 6.24 17.25 15.05
CA GLY A 157 6.48 16.50 13.83
C GLY A 157 7.83 16.79 13.17
N LYS A 158 8.77 17.39 13.91
CA LYS A 158 10.09 17.82 13.39
C LYS A 158 11.22 17.38 14.29
N THR A 159 11.06 17.61 15.58
CA THR A 159 12.04 17.27 16.62
C THR A 159 11.43 16.30 17.63
N THR A 160 10.11 16.30 17.74
CA THR A 160 9.32 15.42 18.60
C THR A 160 8.24 14.73 17.78
N TYR A 161 7.92 13.49 18.13
CA TYR A 161 6.94 12.65 17.42
C TYR A 161 5.98 11.97 18.39
N GLU A 162 4.75 11.74 17.93
CA GLU A 162 3.73 11.03 18.72
C GLU A 162 3.99 9.51 18.71
N LEU A 163 4.37 8.94 19.86
CA LEU A 163 4.69 7.52 19.97
C LEU A 163 3.49 6.64 19.61
N GLY A 164 2.29 6.98 20.11
CA GLY A 164 1.08 6.20 19.83
C GLY A 164 0.74 6.17 18.35
N VAL A 165 0.93 7.29 17.64
CA VAL A 165 0.71 7.35 16.18
C VAL A 165 1.63 6.38 15.44
N VAL A 166 2.93 6.50 15.68
CA VAL A 166 3.91 5.63 15.01
C VAL A 166 3.69 4.17 15.41
N ALA A 167 3.33 3.92 16.68
CA ALA A 167 3.01 2.57 17.13
C ALA A 167 1.78 1.98 16.42
N ILE A 168 0.71 2.74 16.18
CA ILE A 168 -0.46 2.24 15.43
C ILE A 168 -0.03 1.84 14.00
N HIS A 169 0.78 2.64 13.33
CA HIS A 169 1.33 2.32 11.99
C HIS A 169 2.15 1.03 11.99
N GLU A 170 3.14 0.94 12.88
CA GLU A 170 4.00 -0.24 12.97
C GLU A 170 3.23 -1.50 13.40
N ILE A 171 2.18 -1.35 14.22
CA ILE A 171 1.28 -2.45 14.57
C ILE A 171 0.50 -2.94 13.35
N GLY A 172 0.16 -2.07 12.39
CA GLY A 172 -0.40 -2.51 11.12
C GLY A 172 0.55 -3.47 10.38
N HIS A 173 1.85 -3.16 10.34
CA HIS A 173 2.87 -4.09 9.83
C HIS A 173 2.97 -5.37 10.66
N PHE A 174 2.92 -5.27 12.00
CA PHE A 174 2.87 -6.44 12.88
C PHE A 174 1.70 -7.35 12.54
N LEU A 175 0.54 -6.80 12.20
CA LEU A 175 -0.65 -7.54 11.82
C LEU A 175 -0.59 -8.07 10.37
N GLY A 176 0.44 -7.70 9.60
CA GLY A 176 0.72 -8.19 8.25
C GLY A 176 0.32 -7.24 7.13
N LEU A 177 -0.06 -6.01 7.44
CA LEU A 177 -0.35 -4.98 6.45
C LEU A 177 0.94 -4.38 5.89
N ASP A 178 0.89 -3.89 4.66
CA ASP A 178 1.95 -3.12 4.03
C ASP A 178 1.44 -1.68 3.80
N HIS A 179 2.31 -0.80 3.33
CA HIS A 179 1.96 0.62 3.17
C HIS A 179 0.77 0.83 2.23
N SER A 180 -0.15 1.71 2.62
CA SER A 180 -1.22 2.17 1.76
C SER A 180 -0.73 3.19 0.72
N PHE A 181 -1.38 3.20 -0.45
CA PHE A 181 -1.23 4.26 -1.46
C PHE A 181 -2.28 5.37 -1.30
N GLU A 182 -3.24 5.18 -0.40
CA GLU A 182 -4.45 5.99 -0.29
C GLU A 182 -4.24 7.14 0.70
N ALA A 183 -3.75 8.27 0.17
CA ALA A 183 -3.54 9.47 0.99
C ALA A 183 -3.90 10.80 0.32
N ASN A 184 -4.39 10.76 -0.92
CA ASN A 184 -4.47 11.97 -1.74
C ASN A 184 -5.63 11.95 -2.73
N VAL A 185 -6.42 13.03 -2.73
CA VAL A 185 -7.33 13.41 -3.83
C VAL A 185 -7.16 14.91 -4.04
N GLY A 186 -6.81 15.33 -5.27
CA GLY A 186 -6.59 16.75 -5.59
C GLY A 186 -5.13 17.20 -5.59
N GLY A 187 -4.16 16.27 -5.52
CA GLY A 187 -2.74 16.50 -5.80
C GLY A 187 -1.97 17.21 -4.68
N SER A 188 -2.64 17.51 -3.58
CA SER A 188 -2.03 17.89 -2.31
C SER A 188 -2.36 16.81 -1.29
N PHE A 189 -1.39 16.50 -0.44
CA PHE A 189 -1.57 15.65 0.73
C PHE A 189 -2.58 16.27 1.69
N ASP A 190 -3.54 15.46 2.12
CA ASP A 190 -4.56 15.85 3.09
C ASP A 190 -4.56 14.82 4.24
N PRO A 191 -4.04 15.19 5.42
CA PRO A 191 -3.95 14.27 6.57
C PRO A 191 -5.32 13.83 7.08
N ALA A 192 -6.41 14.54 6.75
CA ALA A 192 -7.75 14.18 7.21
C ALA A 192 -8.36 12.97 6.48
N ILE A 193 -7.71 12.50 5.41
CA ILE A 193 -8.16 11.39 4.56
C ILE A 193 -7.03 10.40 4.26
N ALA A 194 -5.87 10.57 4.90
CA ALA A 194 -4.71 9.73 4.67
C ALA A 194 -4.78 8.50 5.57
N CYS A 195 -4.57 7.33 4.98
CA CYS A 195 -4.56 6.08 5.72
C CYS A 195 -3.42 6.05 6.74
N THR A 196 -3.67 5.45 7.89
CA THR A 196 -2.64 5.21 8.90
C THR A 196 -1.44 4.46 8.32
N MET A 197 -1.66 3.50 7.41
CA MET A 197 -0.57 2.78 6.73
C MET A 197 0.17 3.60 5.66
N TRP A 198 -0.02 4.91 5.56
CA TRP A 198 0.79 5.77 4.69
C TRP A 198 2.24 5.87 5.21
N PRO A 199 3.28 5.75 4.36
CA PRO A 199 4.68 5.61 4.79
C PRO A 199 5.34 6.86 5.37
N TYR A 200 4.62 7.98 5.50
CA TYR A 200 5.18 9.24 5.97
C TYR A 200 4.39 9.76 7.14
N TYR A 201 5.09 10.19 8.19
CA TYR A 201 4.48 10.85 9.33
C TYR A 201 3.79 12.16 8.91
N PHE A 202 2.53 12.31 9.30
CA PHE A 202 1.66 13.44 9.07
C PHE A 202 0.92 13.95 10.32
N GLY A 203 1.16 13.38 11.49
CA GLY A 203 0.76 13.98 12.76
C GLY A 203 -0.25 13.15 13.55
N THR A 204 -1.05 13.80 14.38
CA THR A 204 -2.01 13.12 15.27
C THR A 204 -3.19 12.47 14.54
N GLU A 205 -3.42 12.89 13.30
CA GLU A 205 -4.48 12.41 12.42
C GLU A 205 -4.29 10.92 12.07
N GLU A 206 -3.07 10.39 12.07
CA GLU A 206 -2.72 8.96 11.93
C GLU A 206 -3.29 8.04 13.03
N ARG A 207 -4.00 8.58 14.02
CA ARG A 207 -4.61 7.74 15.08
C ARG A 207 -5.91 7.07 14.61
N SER A 208 -6.54 7.55 13.54
CA SER A 208 -7.76 6.94 12.98
C SER A 208 -7.40 5.92 11.91
N LEU A 209 -8.13 4.82 11.85
CA LEU A 209 -8.05 3.90 10.72
C LEU A 209 -9.02 4.35 9.62
N GLU A 210 -8.51 4.46 8.40
CA GLU A 210 -9.27 4.80 7.21
C GLU A 210 -9.80 3.54 6.52
N ASP A 211 -10.61 3.71 5.48
CA ASP A 211 -11.29 2.59 4.80
C ASP A 211 -10.29 1.52 4.28
N ASP A 212 -9.10 1.91 3.79
CA ASP A 212 -8.09 0.98 3.26
C ASP A 212 -7.41 0.20 4.40
N ASP A 213 -7.17 0.83 5.56
CA ASP A 213 -6.61 0.19 6.76
C ASP A 213 -7.60 -0.86 7.32
N ILE A 214 -8.88 -0.47 7.44
CA ILE A 214 -9.97 -1.34 7.91
C ILE A 214 -10.19 -2.49 6.92
N ALA A 215 -10.17 -2.21 5.62
CA ALA A 215 -10.26 -3.21 4.58
C ALA A 215 -9.09 -4.21 4.68
N GLY A 216 -7.89 -3.70 4.97
CA GLY A 216 -6.69 -4.49 5.15
C GLY A 216 -6.78 -5.48 6.30
N ILE A 217 -7.00 -4.98 7.52
CA ILE A 217 -7.04 -5.84 8.70
C ILE A 217 -8.20 -6.86 8.63
N THR A 218 -9.34 -6.44 8.07
CA THR A 218 -10.48 -7.32 7.83
C THR A 218 -10.15 -8.46 6.86
N ALA A 219 -9.28 -8.24 5.88
CA ALA A 219 -8.91 -9.32 4.96
C ALA A 219 -7.92 -10.31 5.56
N VAL A 220 -7.02 -9.83 6.43
CA VAL A 220 -6.03 -10.69 7.09
C VAL A 220 -6.71 -11.56 8.15
N PHE A 221 -7.57 -10.96 8.98
CA PHE A 221 -8.28 -11.62 10.08
C PHE A 221 -9.79 -11.36 9.98
N PRO A 222 -10.51 -11.95 9.02
CA PRO A 222 -11.93 -11.66 8.82
C PRO A 222 -12.82 -12.28 9.91
N ASP A 223 -13.72 -11.51 10.52
CA ASP A 223 -14.98 -12.09 10.99
C ASP A 223 -15.85 -12.32 9.74
N PRO A 224 -16.12 -13.57 9.32
CA PRO A 224 -16.76 -13.81 8.04
C PRO A 224 -18.18 -13.26 7.94
N ALA A 225 -18.92 -13.24 9.06
CA ALA A 225 -20.30 -12.79 9.10
C ALA A 225 -20.38 -11.26 9.09
N ALA A 226 -19.58 -10.61 9.95
CA ALA A 226 -19.50 -9.16 10.00
C ALA A 226 -18.95 -8.59 8.68
N ARG A 227 -17.88 -9.19 8.14
CA ARG A 227 -17.30 -8.81 6.84
C ARG A 227 -18.34 -8.89 5.71
N ALA A 228 -19.06 -10.00 5.59
CA ALA A 228 -20.06 -10.17 4.53
C ALA A 228 -21.25 -9.19 4.65
N ALA A 229 -21.59 -8.80 5.88
CA ALA A 229 -22.63 -7.80 6.14
C ALA A 229 -22.16 -6.36 5.93
N ALA A 230 -20.86 -6.10 6.11
CA ALA A 230 -20.27 -4.78 6.07
C ALA A 230 -19.75 -4.36 4.69
N PHE A 231 -19.33 -5.30 3.83
CA PHE A 231 -18.55 -4.97 2.63
C PHE A 231 -19.00 -5.67 1.35
N GLY A 232 -18.68 -5.04 0.21
CA GLY A 232 -18.74 -5.63 -1.12
C GLY A 232 -17.37 -5.60 -1.81
N ALA A 233 -17.36 -5.89 -3.10
CA ALA A 233 -16.12 -5.91 -3.89
C ALA A 233 -16.33 -5.40 -5.33
N ILE A 234 -15.24 -4.98 -5.96
CA ILE A 234 -15.17 -4.66 -7.39
C ILE A 234 -14.04 -5.48 -8.03
N THR A 235 -14.29 -6.07 -9.20
CA THR A 235 -13.28 -6.83 -9.94
C THR A 235 -13.21 -6.39 -11.40
N GLY A 236 -12.02 -6.60 -11.98
CA GLY A 236 -11.74 -6.12 -13.32
C GLY A 236 -10.38 -6.54 -13.85
N ARG A 237 -10.00 -5.95 -14.99
CA ARG A 237 -8.67 -6.11 -15.58
C ARG A 237 -8.11 -4.77 -16.06
N VAL A 238 -6.81 -4.62 -15.93
CA VAL A 238 -6.02 -3.57 -16.57
C VAL A 238 -5.21 -4.18 -17.70
N THR A 239 -5.43 -3.69 -18.92
CA THR A 239 -4.70 -4.15 -20.12
C THR A 239 -4.19 -2.99 -20.95
N THR A 240 -3.24 -3.24 -21.83
CA THR A 240 -2.91 -2.37 -22.95
C THR A 240 -4.05 -2.35 -23.99
N TRP A 241 -4.00 -1.39 -24.92
CA TRP A 241 -4.96 -1.27 -26.03
C TRP A 241 -5.04 -2.50 -26.95
N ASP A 242 -3.94 -3.26 -27.06
CA ASP A 242 -3.87 -4.52 -27.82
C ASP A 242 -4.19 -5.76 -26.96
N GLY A 243 -4.60 -5.55 -25.69
CA GLY A 243 -5.13 -6.58 -24.81
C GLY A 243 -4.09 -7.33 -23.97
N GLN A 244 -2.85 -6.85 -23.92
CA GLN A 244 -1.84 -7.42 -23.03
C GLN A 244 -2.10 -7.02 -21.58
N PRO A 245 -1.96 -7.93 -20.60
CA PRO A 245 -2.17 -7.59 -19.20
C PRO A 245 -1.12 -6.62 -18.68
N LEU A 246 -1.53 -5.70 -17.81
CA LEU A 246 -0.63 -4.79 -17.10
C LEU A 246 -0.55 -5.17 -15.62
N PHE A 247 0.67 -5.40 -15.15
CA PHE A 247 0.99 -5.79 -13.78
C PHE A 247 1.38 -4.58 -12.92
N GLY A 248 0.95 -4.57 -11.65
CA GLY A 248 1.34 -3.58 -10.66
C GLY A 248 0.68 -2.22 -10.85
N ILE A 249 -0.37 -2.13 -11.67
CA ILE A 249 -1.17 -0.91 -11.79
C ILE A 249 -2.02 -0.79 -10.54
N HIS A 250 -1.90 0.33 -9.85
CA HIS A 250 -2.75 0.63 -8.72
C HIS A 250 -4.12 1.10 -9.22
N VAL A 251 -5.17 0.51 -8.66
CA VAL A 251 -6.57 0.78 -8.95
C VAL A 251 -7.24 1.22 -7.66
N ALA A 252 -7.59 2.49 -7.58
CA ALA A 252 -8.20 3.10 -6.40
C ALA A 252 -9.72 3.24 -6.58
N ALA A 253 -10.48 2.86 -5.55
CA ALA A 253 -11.89 3.23 -5.42
C ALA A 253 -12.01 4.55 -4.67
N ILE A 254 -12.58 5.57 -5.32
CA ILE A 254 -12.79 6.89 -4.74
C ILE A 254 -14.27 7.08 -4.50
N THR A 255 -14.66 7.41 -3.27
CA THR A 255 -16.05 7.66 -2.90
C THR A 255 -16.66 8.74 -3.80
N ALA A 256 -17.86 8.48 -4.33
CA ALA A 256 -18.49 9.41 -5.24
C ALA A 256 -18.96 10.69 -4.52
N ALA A 257 -19.33 10.53 -3.24
CA ALA A 257 -19.58 11.59 -2.29
C ALA A 257 -18.25 11.98 -1.62
N GLY A 258 -17.89 13.26 -1.63
CA GLY A 258 -16.69 13.76 -0.95
C GLY A 258 -15.36 13.53 -1.68
N LYS A 259 -15.30 12.61 -2.66
CA LYS A 259 -14.08 12.30 -3.42
C LYS A 259 -12.92 11.90 -2.52
N ILE A 260 -13.17 10.95 -1.64
CA ILE A 260 -12.19 10.43 -0.69
C ILE A 260 -11.73 9.06 -1.19
N PRO A 261 -10.41 8.74 -1.24
CA PRO A 261 -9.98 7.39 -1.55
C PRO A 261 -10.49 6.46 -0.46
N ALA A 262 -11.05 5.33 -0.86
CA ALA A 262 -11.59 4.34 0.06
C ALA A 262 -10.66 3.14 0.15
N VAL A 263 -10.51 2.39 -0.93
CA VAL A 263 -9.72 1.16 -0.95
C VAL A 263 -9.00 1.01 -2.28
N GLY A 264 -7.72 0.66 -2.23
CA GLY A 264 -6.87 0.43 -3.38
C GLY A 264 -6.67 -1.05 -3.70
N ALA A 265 -6.15 -1.36 -4.88
CA ALA A 265 -5.65 -2.70 -5.22
C ALA A 265 -4.59 -2.63 -6.32
N LEU A 266 -3.60 -3.51 -6.27
CA LEU A 266 -2.64 -3.66 -7.37
C LEU A 266 -3.09 -4.75 -8.35
N SER A 267 -2.99 -4.48 -9.65
CA SER A 267 -3.26 -5.48 -10.68
C SER A 267 -2.21 -6.61 -10.66
N ALA A 268 -2.68 -7.85 -10.73
CA ALA A 268 -1.84 -9.04 -10.81
C ALA A 268 -1.19 -9.18 -12.21
N ILE A 269 -0.27 -10.13 -12.36
CA ILE A 269 0.45 -10.37 -13.64
C ILE A 269 -0.49 -10.69 -14.81
N THR A 270 -1.70 -11.15 -14.50
CA THR A 270 -2.77 -11.43 -15.46
C THR A 270 -3.58 -10.20 -15.85
N GLY A 271 -3.23 -9.03 -15.31
CA GLY A 271 -3.96 -7.77 -15.41
C GLY A 271 -5.18 -7.71 -14.50
N PHE A 272 -5.59 -8.82 -13.89
CA PHE A 272 -6.74 -8.88 -12.99
C PHE A 272 -6.51 -8.03 -11.74
N TYR A 273 -7.52 -7.29 -11.30
CA TYR A 273 -7.54 -6.61 -10.01
C TYR A 273 -8.84 -6.94 -9.27
N GLN A 274 -8.77 -6.91 -7.94
CA GLN A 274 -9.92 -7.04 -7.05
C GLN A 274 -9.77 -6.04 -5.90
N ILE A 275 -10.70 -5.08 -5.84
CA ILE A 275 -10.90 -4.23 -4.66
C ILE A 275 -11.93 -4.94 -3.79
N ASP A 276 -11.48 -5.52 -2.68
CA ASP A 276 -12.28 -6.25 -1.69
C ASP A 276 -12.50 -5.37 -0.45
N ASN A 277 -13.39 -5.80 0.44
CA ASN A 277 -13.71 -5.09 1.69
C ASN A 277 -14.11 -3.62 1.49
N LEU A 278 -14.74 -3.32 0.36
CA LEU A 278 -15.17 -1.96 0.03
C LEU A 278 -16.53 -1.69 0.69
N PRO A 279 -16.69 -0.58 1.46
CA PRO A 279 -17.98 -0.23 2.02
C PRO A 279 -19.10 -0.12 0.97
N PRO A 280 -20.37 -0.36 1.31
CA PRO A 280 -21.49 -0.11 0.43
C PRO A 280 -21.57 1.36 0.07
N GLY A 281 -21.60 1.66 -1.22
CA GLY A 281 -21.46 3.04 -1.67
C GLY A 281 -21.47 3.17 -3.18
N SER A 282 -21.20 4.39 -3.63
CA SER A 282 -21.00 4.70 -5.03
C SER A 282 -19.58 5.22 -5.19
N TYR A 283 -18.88 4.72 -6.19
CA TYR A 283 -17.46 4.94 -6.36
C TYR A 283 -17.12 5.36 -7.79
N TYR A 284 -16.12 6.22 -7.92
CA TYR A 284 -15.32 6.32 -9.13
C TYR A 284 -14.16 5.35 -8.99
N LEU A 285 -13.76 4.72 -10.10
CA LEU A 285 -12.48 4.01 -10.14
C LEU A 285 -11.47 4.81 -10.92
N TYR A 286 -10.25 4.79 -10.44
CA TYR A 286 -9.11 5.47 -11.02
C TYR A 286 -7.89 4.54 -11.01
N ILE A 287 -6.99 4.72 -11.97
CA ILE A 287 -5.74 3.97 -12.03
C ILE A 287 -4.55 4.92 -11.99
N ASP A 288 -3.50 4.54 -11.29
CA ASP A 288 -2.23 5.25 -11.30
C ASP A 288 -1.01 4.33 -11.23
N SER A 289 0.15 5.00 -11.18
CA SER A 289 1.42 4.36 -10.92
C SER A 289 1.57 4.17 -9.41
N PRO A 290 2.09 3.03 -8.92
CA PRO A 290 2.36 2.78 -7.51
C PRO A 290 3.61 3.56 -7.04
N VAL A 291 3.52 4.89 -7.10
CA VAL A 291 4.58 5.83 -6.76
C VAL A 291 4.01 6.78 -5.72
N ILE A 292 4.57 6.73 -4.53
CA ILE A 292 4.21 7.59 -3.40
C ILE A 292 5.27 8.70 -3.34
N GLU A 293 4.84 9.95 -3.52
CA GLU A 293 5.71 11.14 -3.52
C GLU A 293 6.96 11.06 -4.43
N GLY A 294 6.80 10.45 -5.61
CA GLY A 294 7.92 10.28 -6.55
C GLY A 294 8.92 9.19 -6.15
N LYS A 295 8.71 8.51 -5.02
CA LYS A 295 9.45 7.31 -4.63
C LYS A 295 8.70 6.06 -5.07
N PHE A 296 9.45 5.18 -5.71
CA PHE A 296 8.99 3.85 -6.05
C PHE A 296 9.20 2.93 -4.85
N TYR A 297 8.15 2.23 -4.43
CA TYR A 297 8.22 1.29 -3.31
C TYR A 297 8.49 -0.12 -3.86
N PRO A 298 9.73 -0.64 -3.74
CA PRO A 298 10.14 -1.86 -4.43
C PRO A 298 9.52 -3.13 -3.84
N ALA A 299 9.05 -3.10 -2.59
CA ALA A 299 8.46 -4.24 -1.88
C ALA A 299 7.39 -4.98 -2.73
N PHE A 300 6.64 -4.22 -3.54
CA PHE A 300 5.52 -4.73 -4.33
C PHE A 300 5.90 -5.41 -5.65
N VAL A 301 7.09 -5.12 -6.16
CA VAL A 301 7.45 -5.44 -7.55
C VAL A 301 8.85 -6.05 -7.68
N ALA A 302 9.70 -5.97 -6.66
CA ALA A 302 11.11 -6.34 -6.76
C ALA A 302 11.36 -7.84 -7.07
N PRO A 303 10.60 -8.81 -6.54
CA PRO A 303 10.71 -10.21 -6.97
C PRO A 303 10.32 -10.40 -8.45
N TYR A 304 9.31 -9.67 -8.93
CA TYR A 304 8.84 -9.70 -10.32
C TYR A 304 9.73 -8.90 -11.29
N TRP A 305 10.35 -7.81 -10.82
CA TRP A 305 11.26 -6.93 -11.57
C TRP A 305 12.59 -7.62 -11.85
N SER A 306 13.14 -8.33 -10.86
CA SER A 306 14.36 -9.14 -11.05
C SER A 306 14.19 -10.22 -12.13
N ASN A 307 12.98 -10.78 -12.28
CA ASN A 307 12.63 -11.74 -13.34
C ASN A 307 12.48 -11.06 -14.72
N TYR A 308 11.94 -9.85 -14.77
CA TYR A 308 11.68 -9.11 -16.01
C TYR A 308 12.97 -8.69 -16.73
N GLN A 309 14.10 -8.63 -16.01
CA GLN A 309 15.43 -8.32 -16.58
C GLN A 309 16.00 -9.45 -17.48
N GLY A 310 15.39 -10.64 -17.53
CA GLY A 310 15.90 -11.80 -18.28
C GLY A 310 15.38 -11.98 -19.73
N GLY A 311 14.48 -11.13 -20.23
CA GLY A 311 13.83 -11.29 -21.54
C GLY A 311 14.28 -10.31 -22.62
N ALA A 312 14.19 -10.71 -23.89
CA ALA A 312 14.57 -9.91 -25.06
C ALA A 312 13.59 -8.74 -25.37
N ASP A 313 12.39 -8.74 -24.79
CA ASP A 313 11.38 -7.68 -24.95
C ASP A 313 11.53 -6.63 -23.86
N ARG A 314 12.51 -5.75 -24.07
CA ARG A 314 12.89 -4.65 -23.18
C ARG A 314 11.89 -3.50 -23.24
N ILE A 315 10.86 -3.51 -22.40
CA ILE A 315 10.17 -2.26 -22.02
C ILE A 315 10.66 -1.92 -20.62
N SER A 316 11.48 -0.87 -20.46
CA SER A 316 11.86 -0.44 -19.11
C SER A 316 10.61 0.00 -18.34
N PHE A 317 10.55 -0.23 -17.03
CA PHE A 317 9.40 0.15 -16.19
C PHE A 317 8.98 1.61 -16.39
N ILE A 318 9.97 2.51 -16.51
CA ILE A 318 9.78 3.92 -16.89
C ILE A 318 9.00 4.04 -18.21
N GLN A 319 9.21 3.17 -19.19
CA GLN A 319 8.45 3.14 -20.44
C GLN A 319 7.05 2.51 -20.34
N LEU A 320 6.79 1.62 -19.38
CA LEU A 320 5.44 1.10 -19.14
C LEU A 320 4.56 2.22 -18.55
N TYR A 321 5.08 2.96 -17.58
CA TYR A 321 4.35 4.01 -16.86
C TYR A 321 4.43 5.40 -17.51
N ARG A 322 5.40 5.71 -18.39
CA ARG A 322 5.37 6.97 -19.17
C ARG A 322 4.14 7.09 -20.08
N HIS A 323 3.53 5.96 -20.40
CA HIS A 323 2.36 5.86 -21.28
C HIS A 323 1.06 5.66 -20.52
N VAL A 324 1.14 5.36 -19.21
CA VAL A 324 0.01 5.48 -18.29
C VAL A 324 -0.08 6.95 -17.91
N VAL A 325 -0.72 7.75 -18.76
CA VAL A 325 -1.12 9.10 -18.38
C VAL A 325 -2.34 8.95 -17.47
N ALA A 326 -2.08 8.55 -16.23
CA ALA A 326 -3.05 8.71 -15.17
C ALA A 326 -3.21 10.23 -14.95
N PRO A 327 -4.43 10.77 -14.98
CA PRO A 327 -4.67 12.14 -14.53
C PRO A 327 -4.01 12.27 -13.15
N SER A 328 -3.01 13.13 -12.95
CA SER A 328 -2.34 13.22 -11.65
C SER A 328 -3.39 13.42 -10.55
N ALA A 329 -3.13 13.00 -9.30
CA ALA A 329 -4.09 13.21 -8.20
C ALA A 329 -4.64 14.65 -8.18
N ALA A 330 -3.90 15.65 -8.67
CA ALA A 330 -4.30 17.04 -8.87
C ALA A 330 -5.59 17.28 -9.69
N SER A 331 -5.94 16.33 -10.56
CA SER A 331 -7.13 16.33 -11.40
C SER A 331 -8.30 15.56 -10.80
N LEU A 332 -8.08 14.86 -9.70
CA LEU A 332 -9.16 14.27 -8.91
C LEU A 332 -9.58 15.32 -7.86
N LYS A 333 -10.25 16.41 -8.25
CA LYS A 333 -10.79 17.37 -7.28
C LYS A 333 -12.23 17.71 -7.59
N ASP A 334 -12.95 18.23 -6.59
CA ASP A 334 -14.33 18.64 -6.79
C ASP A 334 -14.46 19.67 -7.92
N GLY A 335 -15.42 19.41 -8.82
CA GLY A 335 -15.65 20.20 -10.02
C GLY A 335 -14.67 19.94 -11.17
N ASP A 336 -13.75 18.97 -11.04
CA ASP A 336 -12.90 18.59 -12.17
C ASP A 336 -13.72 17.84 -13.25
N PRO A 337 -13.62 18.22 -14.54
CA PRO A 337 -14.33 17.58 -15.64
C PRO A 337 -14.04 16.07 -15.80
N VAL A 338 -12.99 15.53 -15.16
CA VAL A 338 -12.73 14.09 -15.13
C VAL A 338 -13.92 13.33 -14.55
N PHE A 339 -14.58 13.88 -13.51
CA PHE A 339 -15.71 13.23 -12.86
C PHE A 339 -17.01 13.29 -13.68
N ASP A 340 -17.16 14.30 -14.56
CA ASP A 340 -18.33 14.42 -15.44
C ASP A 340 -18.42 13.29 -16.47
N ARG A 341 -17.30 12.63 -16.74
CA ARG A 341 -17.14 11.63 -17.78
C ARG A 341 -16.82 10.25 -17.23
N ALA A 342 -16.58 10.15 -15.92
CA ALA A 342 -16.34 8.90 -15.23
C ALA A 342 -17.66 8.19 -14.92
N GLN A 343 -17.69 6.88 -15.10
CA GLN A 343 -18.83 6.07 -14.73
C GLN A 343 -18.77 5.77 -13.24
N VAL A 344 -19.88 6.01 -12.54
CA VAL A 344 -20.04 5.64 -11.13
C VAL A 344 -20.39 4.15 -11.04
N VAL A 345 -19.71 3.45 -10.14
CA VAL A 345 -19.93 2.04 -9.81
C VAL A 345 -20.60 1.97 -8.43
N SER A 346 -21.77 1.35 -8.34
CA SER A 346 -22.48 1.16 -7.07
C SER A 346 -22.19 -0.23 -6.50
N VAL A 347 -21.78 -0.27 -5.23
CA VAL A 347 -21.41 -1.47 -4.50
C VAL A 347 -22.37 -1.66 -3.33
N SER A 348 -22.77 -2.90 -3.09
CA SER A 348 -23.62 -3.31 -1.97
C SER A 348 -22.91 -4.37 -1.15
N ALA A 349 -23.24 -4.46 0.14
CA ALA A 349 -22.71 -5.50 1.01
C ALA A 349 -23.02 -6.91 0.47
N GLY A 350 -22.04 -7.81 0.57
CA GLY A 350 -22.12 -9.18 0.09
C GLY A 350 -22.14 -9.33 -1.44
N ALA A 351 -21.98 -8.24 -2.21
CA ALA A 351 -22.01 -8.26 -3.66
C ALA A 351 -20.65 -7.93 -4.27
N THR A 352 -20.33 -8.59 -5.39
CA THR A 352 -19.18 -8.26 -6.24
C THR A 352 -19.67 -7.64 -7.54
N VAL A 353 -19.20 -6.43 -7.86
CA VAL A 353 -19.39 -5.82 -9.17
C VAL A 353 -18.22 -6.23 -10.07
N ALA A 354 -18.50 -7.02 -11.09
CA ALA A 354 -17.48 -7.58 -11.97
C ALA A 354 -17.34 -6.83 -13.29
N ASP A 355 -16.26 -7.14 -14.00
CA ASP A 355 -15.96 -6.70 -15.36
C ASP A 355 -15.80 -5.18 -15.54
N ILE A 356 -15.32 -4.50 -14.50
CA ILE A 356 -14.91 -3.10 -14.62
C ILE A 356 -13.48 -3.06 -15.17
N ASN A 357 -13.30 -2.80 -16.47
CA ASN A 357 -12.00 -2.97 -17.13
C ASN A 357 -11.37 -1.63 -17.54
N PHE A 358 -10.04 -1.54 -17.37
CA PHE A 358 -9.21 -0.43 -17.84
C PHE A 358 -8.39 -0.85 -19.05
N VAL A 359 -8.33 0.03 -20.04
CA VAL A 359 -7.50 -0.14 -21.25
C VAL A 359 -6.58 1.06 -21.38
N VAL A 360 -5.27 0.81 -21.30
CA VAL A 360 -4.22 1.82 -21.32
C VAL A 360 -3.61 1.94 -22.73
N GLY A 361 -3.38 3.18 -23.15
CA GLY A 361 -2.78 3.49 -24.44
C GLY A 361 -3.81 3.66 -25.57
N SER A 362 -3.31 3.82 -26.80
CA SER A 362 -4.11 4.01 -28.01
C SER A 362 -3.61 3.11 -29.13
N PRO A 363 -4.47 2.67 -30.06
CA PRO A 363 -4.00 2.00 -31.27
C PRO A 363 -2.98 2.88 -32.01
N PRO A 364 -1.97 2.30 -32.68
CA PRO A 364 -0.83 3.03 -33.26
C PRO A 364 -1.25 4.12 -34.24
N GLU A 365 -2.43 4.02 -34.85
CA GLU A 365 -2.97 5.05 -35.75
C GLU A 365 -3.46 6.33 -35.05
N MET A 366 -3.68 6.30 -33.72
CA MET A 366 -4.02 7.50 -32.93
C MET A 366 -2.81 8.25 -32.35
N LEU A 367 -1.60 7.71 -32.52
CA LEU A 367 -0.35 8.41 -32.23
C LEU A 367 0.22 9.14 -33.47
N ALA A 368 -0.49 9.12 -34.60
CA ALA A 368 -0.06 9.70 -35.87
C ALA A 368 -0.42 11.20 -36.05
N TYR A 369 -0.91 11.89 -35.02
CA TYR A 369 -1.08 13.34 -35.05
C TYR A 369 -0.10 14.02 -34.09
N ASP A 370 0.74 14.86 -34.69
CA ASP A 370 1.75 15.77 -34.13
C ASP A 370 3.14 15.21 -33.78
N PHE A 371 3.80 14.64 -34.80
CA PHE A 371 5.23 14.89 -35.01
C PHE A 371 5.39 15.78 -36.25
N ASP A 372 5.40 17.11 -36.07
CA ASP A 372 6.08 17.97 -37.03
C ASP A 372 7.59 17.70 -36.91
N GLY A 373 8.05 16.70 -37.67
CA GLY A 373 8.98 16.91 -38.78
C GLY A 373 10.33 17.60 -38.54
N SER A 374 10.70 18.04 -37.34
CA SER A 374 11.99 18.67 -37.08
C SER A 374 12.84 17.88 -36.10
N SER A 375 13.70 17.04 -36.67
CA SER A 375 14.84 16.47 -35.96
C SER A 375 15.74 17.60 -35.45
N ARG A 376 15.97 17.65 -34.14
CA ARG A 376 17.20 18.24 -33.58
C ARG A 376 17.84 17.25 -32.64
N ASN A 377 18.97 16.70 -33.10
CA ASN A 377 19.94 16.01 -32.27
C ASN A 377 20.35 16.91 -31.10
N CYS A 378 20.15 16.46 -29.86
CA CYS A 378 20.96 16.90 -28.73
C CYS A 378 21.85 15.72 -28.34
N GLY A 379 23.15 15.91 -28.56
CA GLY A 379 24.19 14.92 -28.36
C GLY A 379 24.49 14.61 -26.90
N GLU A 380 25.37 13.63 -26.75
CA GLU A 380 26.08 13.21 -25.54
C GLU A 380 26.32 14.35 -24.54
N LEU A 381 25.88 14.14 -23.29
CA LEU A 381 26.54 14.71 -22.12
C LEU A 381 26.68 13.61 -21.07
N ALA A 382 27.91 13.09 -20.98
CA ALA A 382 28.40 12.38 -19.81
C ALA A 382 28.34 13.31 -18.57
N GLY A 383 28.16 12.73 -17.38
CA GLY A 383 28.00 13.44 -16.09
C GLY A 383 29.17 14.35 -15.69
N PRO A 384 29.10 15.00 -14.50
CA PRO A 384 29.30 14.27 -13.23
C PRO A 384 28.42 14.74 -12.04
N ALA A 385 28.70 14.12 -10.88
CA ALA A 385 27.97 14.00 -9.62
C ALA A 385 27.63 15.28 -8.81
N ASP A 386 26.66 15.10 -7.90
CA ASP A 386 26.35 15.77 -6.62
C ASP A 386 26.56 17.29 -6.45
N THR A 387 25.50 18.00 -6.05
CA THR A 387 25.41 18.85 -4.83
C THR A 387 24.07 19.62 -4.75
N GLY A 388 23.35 19.49 -3.63
CA GLY A 388 22.70 20.58 -2.88
C GLY A 388 21.51 21.38 -3.46
N MET A 389 20.36 21.26 -2.78
CA MET A 389 19.40 22.30 -2.33
C MET A 389 18.89 23.43 -3.28
N ALA A 390 17.56 23.53 -3.28
CA ALA A 390 16.71 24.73 -3.31
C ALA A 390 16.44 25.50 -4.64
N GLY A 391 15.16 25.45 -5.03
CA GLY A 391 14.40 26.62 -5.50
C GLY A 391 14.33 26.87 -7.00
N LEU A 392 13.11 26.78 -7.57
CA LEU A 392 12.46 27.69 -8.54
C LEU A 392 11.50 26.92 -9.47
N PHE A 393 10.20 26.99 -9.19
CA PHE A 393 9.18 27.10 -10.27
C PHE A 393 9.37 28.46 -10.97
N PRO A 394 9.00 28.67 -12.26
CA PRO A 394 7.83 28.09 -12.95
C PRO A 394 8.01 27.76 -14.46
N ALA A 395 7.06 27.03 -15.06
CA ALA A 395 6.49 27.36 -16.39
C ALA A 395 5.35 26.41 -16.77
N LEU A 396 4.19 27.00 -17.08
CA LEU A 396 3.03 26.36 -17.68
C LEU A 396 3.34 25.82 -19.09
N LEU A 397 2.81 24.64 -19.40
CA LEU A 397 2.49 24.20 -20.76
C LEU A 397 1.11 23.52 -20.78
N PRO A 398 0.36 23.61 -21.90
CA PRO A 398 -1.09 23.51 -21.91
C PRO A 398 -1.60 22.07 -21.92
N ALA A 399 -2.84 21.91 -21.42
CA ALA A 399 -3.63 20.69 -21.48
C ALA A 399 -3.72 20.12 -22.90
N GLY A 400 -3.39 18.83 -23.06
CA GLY A 400 -3.44 18.11 -24.33
C GLY A 400 -4.01 16.70 -24.18
N LEU A 401 -5.25 16.54 -24.63
CA LEU A 401 -6.01 15.33 -24.99
C LEU A 401 -5.73 14.02 -24.22
N GLY A 402 -6.47 13.81 -23.13
CA GLY A 402 -6.78 12.46 -22.62
C GLY A 402 -7.77 11.74 -23.55
N LEU A 403 -7.51 10.48 -23.87
CA LEU A 403 -8.35 9.64 -24.73
C LEU A 403 -9.19 8.65 -23.89
N TRP A 404 -10.46 8.54 -24.28
CA TRP A 404 -11.63 8.19 -23.49
C TRP A 404 -12.04 6.71 -23.50
N LEU A 405 -12.75 6.32 -22.43
CA LEU A 405 -13.56 5.10 -22.30
C LEU A 405 -14.43 4.84 -23.54
N ARG A 406 -14.28 3.67 -24.17
CA ARG A 406 -15.23 3.18 -25.19
C ARG A 406 -15.61 1.74 -24.88
N LEU A 407 -16.60 1.56 -24.00
CA LEU A 407 -17.22 0.26 -23.74
C LEU A 407 -17.92 -0.26 -25.01
N ARG A 408 -17.41 -1.35 -25.61
CA ARG A 408 -18.18 -2.17 -26.54
C ARG A 408 -18.86 -3.29 -25.74
N ARG A 409 -20.18 -3.22 -25.58
CA ARG A 409 -20.96 -4.43 -25.22
C ARG A 409 -20.79 -5.46 -26.34
N ARG A 410 -20.32 -6.67 -26.03
CA ARG A 410 -20.51 -7.81 -26.95
C ARG A 410 -22.01 -8.01 -27.10
N ARG A 411 -22.53 -7.93 -28.34
CA ARG A 411 -23.85 -8.47 -28.65
C ARG A 411 -23.74 -9.98 -28.59
N ASP A 412 -24.62 -10.60 -27.81
CA ASP A 412 -24.84 -12.04 -27.85
C ASP A 412 -25.20 -12.47 -29.27
N ALA A 413 -24.44 -13.42 -29.81
CA ALA A 413 -24.76 -14.06 -31.07
C ALA A 413 -25.97 -14.97 -30.87
N LYS A 414 -27.16 -14.42 -31.07
CA LYS A 414 -28.38 -15.20 -31.30
C LYS A 414 -28.28 -15.80 -32.71
N ALA A 415 -27.90 -17.07 -32.81
CA ALA A 415 -28.11 -17.86 -34.02
C ALA A 415 -29.49 -18.53 -33.92
N ASP A 416 -30.50 -17.84 -34.44
CA ASP A 416 -31.76 -18.47 -34.87
C ASP A 416 -31.67 -18.79 -36.36
N ARG A 417 -32.39 -19.85 -36.72
CA ARG A 417 -32.23 -20.71 -37.90
C ARG A 417 -32.49 -20.03 -39.26
N GLY A 418 -31.79 -20.55 -40.27
CA GLY A 418 -32.18 -20.58 -41.68
C GLY A 418 -31.82 -21.94 -42.24
#